data_AF-W4LU28-F1
#
_entry.id   AF-W4LU28-F1
#
_cell.length_a   1.000
_cell.length_b   1.000
_cell.length_c   1.000
_cell.angle_alpha   90.00
_cell.angle_beta   90.00
_cell.angle_gamma   90.00
#
_symmetry.space_group_name_H-M   'P 1'
#
loop_
_entity.id
_entity.type
_entity.pdbx_description
1 polymer ?
#
loop_
_entity_poly.entity_id
_entity_poly.type
_entity_poly.pdbx_seq_one_letter_code
_entity_poly.pdbx_strand_id
1 'polypeptide(L)'
;MHGPHHIFGDWADRYKGKFDDGWDKYRQRVFKRQKKLGWIPKNAKLTDRHPDLDPWHKVLPQHRNFQRRLMEVFAGFVEHTDVQVGRLIDGLKELYPTDADNGKTTLIFYIFGDNVPQVPHRQYRSQG
;
A
#
# COMPACT_ATOMS: atom_id res chain seq x y z
N MET A 1 2.54 6.92 1.09
CA MET A 1 1.49 7.75 0.46
C MET A 1 1.04 8.79 1.47
N HIS A 2 1.28 10.06 1.15
CA HIS A 2 0.82 11.17 1.97
C HIS A 2 -0.69 11.37 1.82
N GLY A 3 -1.38 11.75 2.90
CA GLY A 3 -2.80 12.15 2.82
C GLY A 3 -2.99 13.52 2.15
N PRO A 4 -4.22 13.91 1.76
CA PRO A 4 -5.44 13.10 1.72
C PRO A 4 -5.39 12.05 0.60
N HIS A 5 -5.92 10.86 0.87
CA HIS A 5 -5.92 9.76 -0.11
C HIS A 5 -7.16 9.85 -0.99
N HIS A 6 -6.97 10.14 -2.28
CA HIS A 6 -8.05 10.16 -3.27
C HIS A 6 -7.69 9.31 -4.48
N ILE A 7 -8.65 8.54 -4.98
CA ILE A 7 -8.55 7.77 -6.22
C ILE A 7 -9.94 7.59 -6.84
N PHE A 8 -10.02 7.26 -8.14
CA PHE A 8 -11.30 6.93 -8.77
C PHE A 8 -11.95 5.69 -8.11
N GLY A 9 -13.28 5.70 -8.00
CA GLY A 9 -14.06 4.67 -7.31
C GLY A 9 -13.71 3.25 -7.76
N ASP A 10 -13.63 3.03 -9.08
CA ASP A 10 -13.33 1.72 -9.67
C ASP A 10 -12.00 1.11 -9.21
N TRP A 11 -11.00 1.93 -8.85
CA TRP A 11 -9.73 1.43 -8.32
C TRP A 11 -9.86 1.00 -6.86
N ALA A 12 -10.54 1.78 -6.04
CA ALA A 12 -10.78 1.43 -4.64
C ALA A 12 -11.71 0.22 -4.52
N ASP A 13 -12.72 0.11 -5.39
CA ASP A 13 -13.76 -0.92 -5.31
C ASP A 13 -13.25 -2.33 -5.64
N ARG A 14 -12.13 -2.45 -6.37
CA ARG A 14 -11.39 -3.72 -6.54
C ARG A 14 -10.97 -4.35 -5.21
N TYR A 15 -10.79 -3.51 -4.19
CA TYR A 15 -10.35 -3.92 -2.86
C TYR A 15 -11.48 -4.05 -1.84
N LYS A 16 -12.74 -3.88 -2.27
CA LYS A 16 -13.90 -3.98 -1.40
C LYS A 16 -13.86 -5.26 -0.57
N GLY A 17 -13.88 -5.11 0.76
CA GLY A 17 -13.90 -6.23 1.71
C GLY A 17 -12.55 -6.90 1.97
N LYS A 18 -11.47 -6.52 1.29
CA LYS A 18 -10.13 -7.14 1.47
C LYS A 18 -9.48 -6.82 2.83
N PHE A 19 -10.03 -5.84 3.54
CA PHE A 19 -9.52 -5.30 4.80
C PHE A 19 -10.55 -5.38 5.94
N ASP A 20 -11.59 -6.20 5.79
CA ASP A 20 -12.66 -6.36 6.79
C ASP A 20 -12.16 -6.84 8.15
N ASP A 21 -11.07 -7.61 8.14
CA ASP A 21 -10.41 -8.14 9.32
C ASP A 21 -9.43 -7.16 9.99
N GLY A 22 -9.26 -5.97 9.40
CA GLY A 22 -8.52 -4.85 9.97
C GLY A 22 -7.00 -4.98 9.95
N TRP A 23 -6.33 -3.90 10.41
CA TRP A 23 -4.87 -3.82 10.38
C TRP A 23 -4.17 -4.92 11.20
N ASP A 24 -4.75 -5.36 12.32
CA ASP A 24 -4.14 -6.38 13.17
C ASP A 24 -4.00 -7.72 12.43
N LYS A 25 -5.05 -8.16 11.73
CA LYS A 25 -5.01 -9.39 10.93
C LYS A 25 -4.25 -9.19 9.61
N TYR A 26 -4.40 -8.04 8.97
CA TYR A 26 -3.65 -7.69 7.76
C TYR A 26 -2.13 -7.81 7.97
N ARG A 27 -1.61 -7.25 9.07
CA ARG A 27 -0.17 -7.32 9.40
C ARG A 27 0.33 -8.77 9.53
N GLN A 28 -0.44 -9.65 10.16
CA GLN A 28 -0.10 -11.07 10.27
C GLN A 28 -0.07 -11.76 8.91
N ARG A 29 -1.07 -11.46 8.06
CA ARG A 29 -1.22 -12.00 6.70
C ARG A 29 -0.04 -11.60 5.79
N VAL A 30 0.31 -10.31 5.81
CA VAL A 30 1.45 -9.76 5.05
C VAL A 30 2.77 -10.34 5.55
N PHE A 31 3.00 -10.39 6.87
CA PHE A 31 4.22 -10.93 7.44
C PHE A 31 4.44 -12.40 7.06
N LYS A 32 3.38 -13.22 7.12
CA LYS A 32 3.43 -14.62 6.68
C LYS A 32 3.75 -14.73 5.18
N ARG A 33 3.18 -13.86 4.34
CA ARG A 33 3.46 -13.82 2.90
C ARG A 33 4.90 -13.40 2.61
N GLN A 34 5.41 -12.37 3.28
CA GLN A 34 6.80 -11.91 3.14
C GLN A 34 7.80 -13.01 3.49
N LYS A 35 7.55 -13.79 4.57
CA LYS A 35 8.35 -14.98 4.89
C LYS A 35 8.28 -16.04 3.80
N LYS A 36 7.09 -16.33 3.26
CA LYS A 36 6.90 -17.32 2.19
C LYS A 36 7.64 -16.92 0.91
N LEU A 37 7.68 -15.63 0.60
CA LEU A 37 8.38 -15.07 -0.57
C LEU A 37 9.89 -14.89 -0.35
N GLY A 38 10.40 -15.11 0.87
CA GLY A 38 11.82 -14.93 1.19
C GLY A 38 12.26 -13.47 1.29
N TRP A 39 11.33 -12.50 1.33
CA TRP A 39 11.65 -11.07 1.45
C TRP A 39 12.19 -10.71 2.84
N ILE A 40 11.86 -11.50 3.85
CA ILE A 40 12.35 -11.35 5.23
C ILE A 40 12.84 -12.69 5.78
N PRO A 41 13.77 -12.70 6.75
CA PRO A 41 14.28 -13.93 7.35
C PRO A 41 13.17 -14.81 7.96
N LYS A 42 13.32 -16.14 7.84
CA LYS A 42 12.35 -17.10 8.40
C LYS A 42 12.20 -16.98 9.92
N ASN A 43 13.28 -16.64 10.62
CA ASN A 43 13.32 -16.42 12.07
C ASN A 43 12.86 -15.02 12.50
N ALA A 44 12.51 -14.12 11.58
CA ALA A 44 12.03 -12.79 11.91
C ALA A 44 10.79 -12.86 12.83
N LYS A 45 10.65 -11.91 13.75
CA LYS A 45 9.47 -11.80 14.63
C LYS A 45 8.64 -10.60 14.20
N LEU A 46 7.32 -10.76 14.19
CA LEU A 46 6.42 -9.64 13.93
C LEU A 46 6.53 -8.67 15.12
N THR A 47 6.79 -7.39 14.84
CA THR A 47 6.87 -6.36 15.87
C THR A 47 5.50 -6.10 16.49
N ASP A 48 5.50 -5.60 17.73
CA ASP A 48 4.27 -5.15 18.37
C ASP A 48 3.61 -4.01 17.58
N ARG A 49 2.32 -3.79 17.82
CA ARG A 49 1.62 -2.62 17.26
C ARG A 49 2.17 -1.36 17.92
N HIS A 50 2.30 -0.29 17.13
CA HIS A 50 2.66 1.02 17.67
C HIS A 50 1.70 1.42 18.81
N PRO A 51 2.19 1.93 19.95
CA PRO A 51 1.35 2.19 21.13
C PRO A 51 0.22 3.19 20.88
N ASP A 52 0.42 4.15 19.96
CA ASP A 52 -0.62 5.12 19.59
C ASP A 52 -1.67 4.61 18.59
N LEU A 53 -1.50 3.39 18.04
CA LEU A 53 -2.51 2.79 17.19
C LEU A 53 -3.41 1.87 18.02
N ASP A 54 -4.69 2.24 18.12
CA ASP A 54 -5.68 1.42 18.81
C ASP A 54 -5.78 0.02 18.14
N PRO A 55 -6.06 -1.05 18.90
CA PRO A 55 -6.34 -2.34 18.30
C PRO A 55 -7.63 -2.28 17.47
N TRP A 56 -7.69 -3.06 16.39
CA TRP A 56 -8.84 -3.06 15.47
C TRP A 56 -10.17 -3.35 16.18
N HIS A 57 -10.17 -4.26 17.15
CA HIS A 57 -11.39 -4.60 17.90
C HIS A 57 -11.94 -3.45 18.75
N LYS A 58 -11.11 -2.46 19.13
CA LYS A 58 -11.55 -1.27 19.88
C LYS A 58 -12.07 -0.15 18.99
N VAL A 59 -11.92 -0.25 17.66
CA VAL A 59 -12.52 0.71 16.74
C VAL A 59 -14.04 0.55 16.80
N LEU A 60 -14.75 1.64 17.12
CA LEU A 60 -16.21 1.64 17.20
C LEU A 60 -16.81 1.21 15.84
N PRO A 61 -17.90 0.42 15.84
CA PRO A 61 -18.52 -0.07 14.60
C PRO A 61 -18.79 1.04 13.56
N GLN A 62 -19.24 2.21 14.02
CA GLN A 62 -19.51 3.38 13.16
C GLN A 62 -18.27 3.91 12.41
N HIS A 63 -17.06 3.76 12.97
CA HIS A 63 -15.82 4.19 12.33
C HIS A 63 -15.17 3.10 11.48
N ARG A 64 -15.55 1.81 11.64
CA ARG A 64 -14.92 0.71 10.90
C ARG A 64 -15.16 0.85 9.40
N ASN A 65 -16.34 1.27 8.96
CA ASN A 65 -16.62 1.47 7.53
C ASN A 65 -15.67 2.49 6.90
N PHE A 66 -15.47 3.62 7.58
CA PHE A 66 -14.53 4.64 7.13
C PHE A 66 -13.08 4.13 7.10
N GLN A 67 -12.63 3.47 8.17
CA GLN A 67 -11.26 2.93 8.24
C GLN A 67 -10.99 1.86 7.18
N ARG A 68 -11.93 0.95 6.94
CA ARG A 68 -11.85 -0.04 5.84
C ARG A 68 -11.73 0.66 4.50
N ARG A 69 -12.59 1.66 4.25
CA ARG A 69 -12.59 2.40 2.99
C ARG A 69 -11.26 3.13 2.76
N LEU A 70 -10.63 3.69 3.80
CA LEU A 70 -9.30 4.28 3.67
C LEU A 70 -8.25 3.27 3.20
N MET A 71 -8.27 2.04 3.73
CA MET A 71 -7.35 0.98 3.28
C MET A 71 -7.61 0.56 1.83
N GLU A 72 -8.88 0.48 1.42
CA GLU A 72 -9.29 0.20 0.04
C GLU A 72 -8.84 1.29 -0.94
N VAL A 73 -9.04 2.56 -0.57
CA VAL A 73 -8.61 3.73 -1.35
C VAL A 73 -7.09 3.73 -1.49
N PHE A 74 -6.35 3.48 -0.42
CA PHE A 74 -4.90 3.38 -0.46
C PHE A 74 -4.44 2.25 -1.41
N ALA A 75 -5.04 1.07 -1.33
CA ALA A 75 -4.69 -0.06 -2.18
C ALA A 75 -4.99 0.23 -3.65
N GLY A 76 -6.16 0.80 -3.95
CA GLY A 76 -6.53 1.24 -5.29
C GLY A 76 -5.58 2.31 -5.85
N PHE A 77 -5.16 3.26 -5.01
CA PHE A 77 -4.18 4.28 -5.41
C PHE A 77 -2.83 3.68 -5.78
N VAL A 78 -2.34 2.73 -4.98
CA VAL A 78 -1.06 2.06 -5.23
C VAL A 78 -1.13 1.25 -6.53
N GLU A 79 -2.20 0.49 -6.76
CA GLU A 79 -2.38 -0.25 -8.02
C GLU A 79 -2.48 0.69 -9.22
N HIS A 80 -3.23 1.79 -9.10
CA HIS A 80 -3.31 2.79 -10.16
C HIS A 80 -1.93 3.38 -10.49
N THR A 81 -1.11 3.65 -9.46
CA THR A 81 0.26 4.15 -9.64
C THR A 81 1.11 3.14 -10.41
N ASP A 82 1.03 1.85 -10.04
CA ASP A 82 1.74 0.77 -10.75
C ASP A 82 1.33 0.69 -12.23
N VAL A 83 0.03 0.82 -12.53
CA VAL A 83 -0.46 0.85 -13.91
C VAL A 83 0.05 2.06 -14.69
N GLN A 84 0.10 3.26 -14.08
CA GLN A 84 0.67 4.43 -14.77
C GLN A 84 2.18 4.30 -15.00
N VAL A 85 2.91 3.67 -14.07
CA VAL A 85 4.33 3.34 -14.26
C VAL A 85 4.49 2.35 -15.41
N GLY A 86 3.66 1.32 -15.49
CA GLY A 86 3.64 0.38 -16.63
C GLY A 86 3.49 1.09 -17.97
N ARG A 87 2.53 2.03 -18.08
CA ARG A 87 2.33 2.83 -19.30
C ARG A 87 3.54 3.68 -19.66
N LEU A 88 4.23 4.26 -18.67
CA LEU A 88 5.47 4.99 -18.91
C LEU A 88 6.55 4.05 -19.46
N ILE A 89 6.73 2.87 -18.87
CA ILE A 89 7.70 1.88 -19.33
C ILE A 89 7.39 1.41 -20.75
N ASP A 90 6.11 1.17 -21.06
CA ASP A 90 5.71 0.73 -22.40
C ASP A 90 5.95 1.84 -23.44
N GLY A 91 5.63 3.10 -23.13
CA GLY A 91 5.97 4.24 -23.98
C GLY A 91 7.48 4.41 -24.17
N LEU A 92 8.29 4.15 -23.14
CA LEU A 92 9.76 4.16 -23.27
C LEU A 92 10.27 3.06 -24.20
N LYS A 93 9.67 1.87 -24.17
CA LYS A 93 10.01 0.77 -25.09
C LYS A 93 9.60 1.07 -26.53
N GLU A 94 8.50 1.80 -26.75
CA GLU A 94 8.09 2.22 -28.09
C GLU A 94 9.02 3.28 -28.67
N LEU A 95 9.43 4.26 -27.86
CA LEU A 95 10.34 5.35 -28.28
C LEU A 95 11.79 4.88 -28.43
N TYR A 96 12.20 3.95 -27.57
CA TYR A 96 13.53 3.37 -27.55
C TYR A 96 13.37 1.84 -27.55
N PRO A 97 12.97 1.24 -28.69
CA PRO A 97 12.94 -0.20 -28.82
C PRO A 97 14.31 -0.72 -28.42
N THR A 98 14.32 -1.75 -27.57
CA THR A 98 15.52 -2.37 -27.02
C THR A 98 16.24 -3.13 -28.13
N ASP A 99 16.73 -2.40 -29.12
CA ASP A 99 17.64 -2.90 -30.12
C ASP A 99 19.04 -2.70 -29.55
N ALA A 100 19.75 -3.81 -29.48
CA ALA A 100 21.17 -3.89 -29.20
C ALA A 100 22.04 -3.01 -30.15
N ASP A 101 21.43 -2.29 -31.10
CA ASP A 101 22.09 -1.61 -32.21
C ASP A 101 22.30 -0.10 -32.02
N ASN A 102 21.71 0.52 -30.99
CA ASN A 102 21.79 1.99 -30.80
C ASN A 102 22.63 2.46 -29.59
N GLY A 103 23.22 1.54 -28.82
CA GLY A 103 24.08 1.86 -27.66
C GLY A 103 23.38 2.60 -26.50
N LYS A 104 22.05 2.69 -26.48
CA LYS A 104 21.27 3.36 -25.43
C LYS A 104 20.59 2.32 -24.54
N THR A 105 21.00 2.25 -23.28
CA THR A 105 20.34 1.44 -22.24
C THR A 105 19.54 2.35 -21.32
N THR A 106 18.24 2.10 -21.16
CA THR A 106 17.44 2.77 -20.14
C THR A 106 17.59 2.02 -18.82
N LEU A 107 18.31 2.61 -17.87
CA LEU A 107 18.41 2.12 -16.50
C LEU A 107 17.24 2.66 -15.68
N ILE A 108 16.45 1.77 -15.08
CA ILE A 108 15.27 2.14 -14.27
C ILE A 108 15.55 1.80 -12.81
N PHE A 109 15.50 2.83 -11.95
CA PHE A 109 15.42 2.65 -10.51
C PHE A 109 13.98 2.88 -10.05
N TYR A 110 13.38 1.88 -9.42
CA TYR A 110 12.03 1.98 -8.86
C TYR A 110 12.10 1.99 -7.33
N ILE A 111 11.92 3.17 -6.74
CA ILE A 111 11.96 3.37 -5.29
C ILE A 111 10.52 3.59 -4.82
N PHE A 112 9.94 2.56 -4.19
CA PHE A 112 8.57 2.59 -3.69
C PHE A 112 8.53 3.10 -2.24
N GLY A 113 8.57 4.43 -2.09
CA GLY A 113 8.49 5.14 -0.81
C GLY A 113 9.76 5.93 -0.48
N ASP A 114 9.58 7.11 0.10
CA ASP A 114 10.64 8.02 0.55
C ASP A 114 10.88 7.95 2.08
N ASN A 115 9.95 7.32 2.83
CA ASN A 115 9.96 7.22 4.29
C ASN A 115 9.08 6.06 4.82
N VAL A 116 9.03 5.92 6.15
CA VAL A 116 8.18 4.94 6.86
C VAL A 116 6.68 5.28 6.73
N PRO A 117 5.77 4.29 6.88
CA PRO A 117 4.33 4.56 6.82
C PRO A 117 3.87 5.66 7.79
N GLN A 118 3.02 6.57 7.31
CA GLN A 118 2.44 7.63 8.12
C GLN A 118 1.55 7.03 9.23
N VAL A 119 1.85 7.39 10.48
CA VAL A 119 1.02 7.01 11.64
C VAL A 119 -0.10 8.04 11.76
N PRO A 120 -1.38 7.63 11.88
CA PRO A 120 -2.46 8.57 12.15
C PRO A 120 -2.18 9.32 13.45
N HIS A 121 -2.08 10.65 13.40
CA HIS A 121 -1.98 11.47 14.61
C HIS A 121 -3.30 11.39 15.40
N ARG A 122 -3.22 11.53 16.73
CA ARG A 122 -4.34 11.48 17.72
C ARG A 122 -5.54 12.40 17.46
N GLN A 123 -5.57 13.17 16.38
CA GLN A 123 -6.55 14.22 16.08
C GLN A 123 -8.00 13.72 15.92
N TYR A 124 -8.26 12.41 15.86
CA TYR A 124 -9.61 11.84 15.79
C TYR A 124 -10.24 11.48 17.15
N ARG A 125 -9.59 11.77 18.29
CA ARG A 125 -10.14 11.46 19.63
C ARG A 125 -11.06 12.52 20.24
N SER A 126 -11.14 13.72 19.68
CA SER A 126 -11.83 14.86 20.31
C SER A 126 -13.11 15.31 19.60
N GLN A 127 -13.72 14.45 18.79
CA GLN A 127 -15.07 14.69 18.24
C GLN A 127 -16.03 13.66 18.82
N GLY A 128 -16.35 13.83 20.10
CA GLY A 128 -17.32 13.07 20.87
C GLY A 128 -17.77 13.87 22.07
#